data_AF-A0A356BV07-F1
#
_entry.id   AF-A0A356BV07-F1
#
_cell.length_a   1.000
_cell.length_b   1.000
_cell.length_c   1.000
_cell.angle_alpha   90.00
_cell.angle_beta   90.00
_cell.angle_gamma   90.00
#
_symmetry.space_group_name_H-M   'P 1'
#
loop_
_entity.id
_entity.type
_entity.pdbx_description
1 polymer ?
#
loop_
_entity_poly.entity_id
_entity_poly.type
_entity_poly.pdbx_seq_one_letter_code
_entity_poly.pdbx_strand_id
1 'polypeptide(L)' 'DDDLRRGKLTNHIVYGEAVAVLAGDALLTEAFAELARMPEKYGVSHEITVAVILEVAEGAGSQGMVGG' A
#
# COMPACT_ATOMS: atom_id res chain seq x y z
N ASP A 1 -19.35 0.34 -7.41
CA ASP A 1 -19.66 0.89 -6.09
C ASP A 1 -20.22 -0.27 -5.29
N ASP A 2 -19.34 -0.91 -4.52
CA ASP A 2 -19.64 -2.18 -3.87
C ASP A 2 -19.86 -1.91 -2.39
N ASP A 3 -21.10 -2.09 -1.91
CA ASP A 3 -21.43 -1.89 -0.50
C ASP A 3 -20.87 -2.99 0.41
N LEU A 4 -20.64 -4.18 -0.17
CA LEU A 4 -20.16 -5.36 0.54
C LEU A 4 -18.91 -5.96 -0.13
N ARG A 5 -17.93 -6.36 0.69
CA ARG A 5 -16.77 -7.16 0.27
C ARG A 5 -16.61 -8.34 1.21
N ARG A 6 -16.61 -9.56 0.65
CA ARG A 6 -16.49 -10.81 1.41
C ARG A 6 -17.51 -10.90 2.57
N GLY A 7 -18.75 -10.50 2.31
CA GLY A 7 -19.86 -10.55 3.28
C GLY A 7 -19.82 -9.49 4.39
N LYS A 8 -18.96 -8.45 4.26
CA LYS A 8 -18.84 -7.35 5.22
C LYS A 8 -18.99 -6.01 4.52
N LEU A 9 -19.48 -4.99 5.23
CA LEU A 9 -19.55 -3.62 4.73
C LEU A 9 -18.16 -3.13 4.30
N THR A 10 -18.12 -2.43 3.17
CA THR A 10 -16.87 -1.86 2.64
C THR A 10 -16.44 -0.62 3.40
N ASN A 11 -15.17 -0.23 3.21
CA ASN A 11 -14.53 0.82 4.00
C ASN A 11 -15.29 2.15 3.94
N HIS A 12 -15.75 2.55 2.75
CA HIS A 12 -16.50 3.79 2.56
C HIS A 12 -17.93 3.72 3.11
N ILE A 13 -18.54 2.54 3.20
CA ILE A 13 -19.84 2.37 3.86
C ILE A 13 -19.73 2.50 5.38
N VAL A 14 -18.66 1.99 5.98
CA VAL A 14 -18.47 2.04 7.43
C VAL A 14 -17.99 3.41 7.90
N TYR A 15 -17.06 4.03 7.17
CA TYR A 15 -16.34 5.22 7.63
C TYR A 15 -16.50 6.46 6.75
N GLY A 16 -17.23 6.36 5.65
CA GLY A 16 -17.38 7.42 4.66
C GLY A 16 -16.28 7.42 3.60
N GLU A 17 -16.59 8.00 2.44
CA GLU A 17 -15.73 7.99 1.25
C GLU A 17 -14.39 8.71 1.48
N ALA A 18 -14.42 9.91 2.07
CA ALA A 18 -13.20 10.69 2.34
C ALA A 18 -12.22 9.93 3.23
N VAL A 19 -12.72 9.27 4.29
CA VAL A 19 -11.87 8.45 5.18
C VAL A 19 -11.35 7.22 4.45
N ALA A 20 -12.16 6.60 3.59
CA ALA A 20 -11.74 5.44 2.83
C ALA A 20 -10.60 5.76 1.83
N VAL A 21 -10.64 6.94 1.20
CA VAL A 21 -9.55 7.43 0.34
C VAL A 21 -8.28 7.66 1.15
N LEU A 22 -8.38 8.42 2.25
CA LEU A 22 -7.22 8.69 3.12
C LEU A 22 -6.61 7.41 3.73
N ALA A 23 -7.44 6.41 4.02
CA ALA A 23 -6.96 5.11 4.46
C ALA A 23 -6.13 4.40 3.38
N GLY A 24 -6.54 4.51 2.11
CA GLY A 24 -5.76 4.00 0.98
C GLY A 24 -4.39 4.66 0.87
N ASP A 25 -4.36 6.01 0.89
CA ASP A 25 -3.12 6.80 0.81
C ASP A 25 -2.17 6.51 1.98
N ALA A 26 -2.72 6.42 3.19
CA ALA A 26 -1.95 6.09 4.39
C ALA A 26 -1.37 4.68 4.33
N LEU A 27 -2.16 3.67 3.94
CA LEU A 27 -1.69 2.28 3.87
C LEU A 27 -0.63 2.07 2.80
N LEU A 28 -0.76 2.74 1.65
CA LEU A 28 0.28 2.71 0.60
C LEU A 28 1.58 3.34 1.11
N THR A 29 1.49 4.49 1.77
CA THR A 29 2.66 5.18 2.33
C THR A 29 3.33 4.36 3.45
N GLU A 30 2.52 3.73 4.31
CA GLU A 30 3.01 2.88 5.40
C GLU A 30 3.72 1.63 4.86
N ALA A 31 3.28 1.07 3.74
CA ALA A 31 3.97 -0.04 3.08
C ALA A 31 5.42 0.34 2.72
N PHE A 32 5.63 1.51 2.13
CA PHE A 32 7.00 1.99 1.84
C PHE A 32 7.82 2.28 3.09
N ALA A 33 7.18 2.79 4.15
CA ALA A 33 7.85 3.00 5.44
C ALA A 33 8.31 1.66 6.06
N GLU A 34 7.48 0.61 5.99
CA GLU A 34 7.84 -0.72 6.49
C GLU A 34 8.97 -1.36 5.65
N LEU A 35 8.95 -1.19 4.32
CA LEU A 35 10.05 -1.64 3.45
C LEU A 35 11.36 -0.91 3.78
N ALA A 36 11.31 0.40 3.99
CA ALA A 36 12.49 1.20 4.33
C ALA A 36 13.11 0.81 5.69
N ARG A 37 12.33 0.25 6.62
CA ARG A 37 12.80 -0.25 7.93
C ARG A 37 13.38 -1.67 7.87
N MET A 38 13.37 -2.33 6.72
CA MET A 38 13.87 -3.70 6.59
C MET A 38 15.34 -3.88 7.00
N PRO A 39 16.26 -2.92 6.76
CA PRO A 39 17.63 -3.05 7.22
C PRO A 39 17.75 -3.15 8.74
N GLU A 40 17.09 -2.26 9.49
CA GLU A 40 17.16 -2.31 10.95
C GLU A 40 16.31 -3.44 11.55
N LYS A 41 15.14 -3.72 10.96
CA LYS A 41 14.16 -4.66 11.52
C LYS A 41 14.45 -6.12 11.21
N TYR A 42 15.00 -6.40 10.03
CA TYR A 42 15.20 -7.75 9.52
C TYR A 42 16.64 -8.05 9.07
N GLY A 43 17.57 -7.09 9.19
CA GLY A 43 18.97 -7.28 8.81
C GLY A 43 19.19 -7.40 7.30
N VAL A 44 18.27 -6.87 6.49
CA VAL A 44 18.37 -6.87 5.02
C VAL A 44 19.37 -5.79 4.58
N SER A 45 20.17 -6.06 3.55
CA SER A 45 21.12 -5.05 3.08
C SER A 45 20.39 -3.87 2.45
N HIS A 46 20.97 -2.68 2.56
CA HIS A 46 20.38 -1.45 2.00
C HIS A 46 20.16 -1.57 0.48
N GLU A 47 21.06 -2.27 -0.23
CA GLU A 47 20.95 -2.50 -1.67
C GLU A 47 19.72 -3.34 -2.02
N ILE A 48 19.46 -4.41 -1.25
CA ILE A 48 18.27 -5.24 -1.42
C ILE A 48 17.00 -4.45 -1.08
N THR A 49 17.03 -3.67 0.00
CA THR A 49 15.88 -2.82 0.39
C THR A 49 15.52 -1.83 -0.71
N VAL A 50 16.49 -1.13 -1.30
CA VAL A 50 16.24 -0.20 -2.40
C VAL A 50 15.68 -0.93 -3.63
N ALA A 51 16.21 -2.10 -3.98
CA ALA A 51 15.70 -2.90 -5.10
C ALA A 51 14.24 -3.33 -4.88
N VAL A 52 13.88 -3.76 -3.67
CA VAL A 52 12.50 -4.13 -3.32
C VAL A 52 11.57 -2.92 -3.35
N ILE A 53 12.00 -1.77 -2.83
CA ILE A 53 11.21 -0.53 -2.87
C ILE A 53 10.92 -0.14 -4.33
N LEU A 54 11.91 -0.23 -5.22
CA LEU A 54 11.74 0.08 -6.63
C LEU A 54 10.74 -0.86 -7.30
N GLU A 55 10.89 -2.18 -7.12
CA GLU A 55 9.98 -3.18 -7.67
C GLU A 55 8.53 -2.94 -7.22
N VAL A 56 8.33 -2.66 -5.92
CA VAL A 56 7.00 -2.37 -5.38
C VAL A 56 6.45 -1.05 -5.94
N ALA A 57 7.29 -0.02 -6.08
CA ALA A 57 6.87 1.26 -6.66
C ALA A 57 6.47 1.14 -8.13
N GLU A 58 7.20 0.35 -8.93
CA GLU A 58 6.86 0.10 -10.33
C GLU A 58 5.56 -0.70 -10.44
N GLY A 59 5.43 -1.77 -9.64
CA GLY A 59 4.24 -2.61 -9.62
C GLY A 59 2.97 -1.91 -9.09
N ALA A 60 3.10 -1.02 -8.12
CA ALA A 60 1.98 -0.24 -7.58
C ALA A 60 1.71 1.05 -8.36
N GLY A 61 2.70 1.57 -9.09
CA GLY A 61 2.62 2.84 -9.79
C GLY A 61 1.85 2.80 -11.10
N SER A 62 1.99 3.88 -11.88
CA SER A 62 1.26 4.09 -13.15
C SER A 62 1.55 3.05 -14.24
N GLN A 63 2.69 2.34 -14.15
CA GLN A 63 3.04 1.28 -15.10
C GLN A 63 2.53 -0.11 -14.66
N GLY A 64 1.93 -0.21 -13.48
CA GLY A 64 1.37 -1.43 -12.92
C GLY A 64 -0.07 -1.22 -12.46
N MET A 65 -0.33 -1.40 -11.16
CA MET A 65 -1.66 -1.44 -10.55
C MET A 65 -2.53 -0.21 -10.86
N VAL A 66 -1.98 1.01 -10.82
CA VAL A 66 -2.77 2.23 -11.06
C VAL A 66 -3.10 2.42 -12.54
N GLY A 67 -2.26 1.89 -13.43
CA GLY A 67 -2.45 2.01 -14.89
C GLY A 67 -3.38 0.96 -15.50
N GLY A 68 -3.64 -0.14 -14.79
CA GLY A 68 -4.52 -1.23 -15.22
C GLY A 68 -5.96 -1.05 -14.74
#